data_AF-A0A9W8C1K2-F1
#
_entry.id   AF-A0A9W8C1K2-F1
#
_cell.length_a   1.000
_cell.length_b   1.000
_cell.length_c   1.000
_cell.angle_alpha   90.00
_cell.angle_beta   90.00
_cell.angle_gamma   90.00
#
_symmetry.space_group_name_H-M   'P 1'
#
loop_
_entity.id
_entity.type
_entity.pdbx_description
1 polymer ?
#
loop_
_entity_poly.entity_id
_entity_poly.type
_entity_poly.pdbx_seq_one_letter_code
_entity_poly.pdbx_strand_id
1 'polypeptide(L)'
;MKLKNICRLQQHLSAGEHQQDLFQDQPPMFVSPHSQPPCSSLTELIQLCGGTVCRSVRQAGICIGEYNGKKPEGSRSLSEQWVLDSVTHLTLLPYENYVLE
;
A
#
# COMPACT_ATOMS: atom_id res chain seq x y z
N MET A 1 12.26 9.12 25.87
CA MET A 1 11.28 9.33 24.78
C MET A 1 10.85 7.95 24.30
N LYS A 2 9.53 7.70 24.20
CA LYS A 2 8.86 6.42 24.51
C LYS A 2 9.34 5.17 23.74
N LEU A 3 9.47 4.08 24.52
CA LEU A 3 9.78 2.71 24.13
C LEU A 3 8.72 2.12 23.18
N LYS A 4 9.19 1.40 22.15
CA LYS A 4 8.39 0.50 21.32
C LYS A 4 7.90 -0.66 22.19
N ASN A 5 6.69 -0.59 22.71
CA ASN A 5 6.03 -1.74 23.30
C ASN A 5 5.45 -2.60 22.18
N ILE A 6 6.29 -3.42 21.57
CA ILE A 6 5.84 -4.56 20.77
C ILE A 6 5.22 -5.54 21.76
N CYS A 7 3.90 -5.69 21.70
CA CYS A 7 3.18 -6.59 22.59
C CYS A 7 3.51 -8.04 22.22
N ARG A 8 3.78 -8.91 23.21
CA ARG A 8 4.03 -10.35 23.02
C ARG A 8 2.88 -11.08 22.28
N LEU A 9 1.69 -10.47 22.20
CA LEU A 9 0.56 -10.94 21.41
C LEU A 9 0.81 -10.88 19.89
N GLN A 10 1.61 -9.92 19.38
CA GLN A 10 1.94 -9.85 17.95
C GLN A 10 2.91 -10.95 17.52
N GLN A 11 3.77 -11.46 18.42
CA GLN A 11 4.68 -12.56 18.10
C GLN A 11 4.01 -13.93 18.02
N HIS A 12 2.90 -14.15 18.74
CA HIS A 12 2.14 -15.41 18.62
C HIS A 12 1.16 -15.44 17.44
N LEU A 13 0.80 -14.28 16.88
CA LEU A 13 0.12 -14.22 15.57
C LEU A 13 1.11 -14.26 14.39
N SER A 14 2.40 -13.97 14.62
CA SER A 14 3.44 -13.97 13.58
C SER A 14 4.30 -15.25 13.53
N ALA A 15 3.96 -16.29 14.29
CA ALA A 15 4.74 -17.51 14.39
C ALA A 15 3.91 -18.73 13.97
N GLY A 16 3.56 -18.80 12.68
CA GLY A 16 2.95 -20.00 12.11
C GLY A 16 2.12 -19.71 10.86
N GLU A 17 2.74 -19.92 9.69
CA GLU A 17 2.11 -20.03 8.37
C GLU A 17 1.63 -18.72 7.70
N HIS A 18 2.54 -18.15 6.89
CA HIS A 18 2.27 -17.14 5.84
C HIS A 18 1.77 -15.75 6.31
N GLN A 19 2.60 -14.97 7.01
CA GLN A 19 2.55 -13.53 6.80
C GLN A 19 3.09 -13.25 5.39
N GLN A 20 2.19 -13.10 4.41
CA GLN A 20 2.58 -12.60 3.10
C GLN A 20 2.78 -11.09 3.22
N ASP A 21 4.05 -10.66 3.22
CA ASP A 21 4.41 -9.27 3.01
C ASP A 21 4.18 -8.93 1.52
N LEU A 22 2.90 -8.95 1.12
CA LEU A 22 2.40 -8.90 -0.25
C LEU A 22 2.96 -7.73 -1.06
N PHE A 23 3.20 -6.60 -0.40
CA PHE A 23 3.67 -5.37 -1.02
C PHE A 23 5.14 -5.03 -0.65
N GLN A 24 5.90 -5.97 -0.08
CA GLN A 24 7.28 -5.72 0.38
C GLN A 24 8.20 -5.19 -0.73
N ASP A 25 8.13 -5.81 -1.90
CA ASP A 25 9.01 -5.48 -3.04
C ASP A 25 8.44 -4.39 -3.94
N GLN A 26 7.33 -3.77 -3.52
CA GLN A 26 6.72 -2.68 -4.25
C GLN A 26 7.46 -1.36 -3.98
N PRO A 27 7.57 -0.48 -5.00
CA PRO A 27 8.11 0.85 -4.78
C PRO A 27 7.22 1.64 -3.82
N PRO A 28 7.74 2.71 -3.18
CA PRO A 28 6.96 3.53 -2.28
C PRO A 28 5.65 4.02 -2.93
N MET A 29 4.55 3.83 -2.22
CA MET A 29 3.21 4.19 -2.66
C MET A 29 2.80 5.54 -2.09
N PHE A 30 2.12 6.37 -2.87
CA PHE A 30 1.38 7.52 -2.37
C PHE A 30 -0.11 7.23 -2.52
N VAL A 31 -0.88 7.38 -1.45
CA VAL A 31 -2.34 7.20 -1.49
C VAL A 31 -3.02 8.56 -1.60
N SER A 32 -3.86 8.73 -2.62
CA SER A 32 -4.60 9.97 -2.85
C SER A 32 -5.43 10.36 -1.62
N PRO A 33 -5.44 11.64 -1.20
CA PRO A 33 -6.30 12.10 -0.11
C PRO A 33 -7.80 11.94 -0.38
N HIS A 34 -8.18 11.80 -1.66
CA HIS A 34 -9.57 11.65 -2.10
C HIS A 34 -9.96 10.18 -2.34
N SER A 35 -9.10 9.23 -1.96
CA SER A 35 -9.32 7.83 -2.24
C SER A 35 -10.57 7.27 -1.58
N GLN A 36 -11.16 6.25 -2.21
CA GLN A 36 -12.21 5.43 -1.63
C GLN A 36 -11.84 3.95 -1.74
N PRO A 37 -11.61 3.23 -0.63
CA PRO A 37 -11.73 3.64 0.79
C PRO A 37 -10.80 4.79 1.22
N PRO A 38 -11.07 5.45 2.38
CA PRO A 38 -10.29 6.61 2.83
C PRO A 38 -8.78 6.35 2.90
N CYS A 39 -8.00 7.38 2.58
CA CYS A 39 -6.54 7.34 2.50
C CYS A 39 -5.87 6.69 3.73
N SER A 40 -6.37 6.97 4.93
CA SER A 40 -5.85 6.38 6.17
C SER A 40 -6.02 4.87 6.23
N SER A 41 -7.19 4.36 5.81
CA SER A 41 -7.50 2.93 5.83
C SER A 41 -6.70 2.16 4.78
N LEU A 42 -6.56 2.72 3.57
CA LEU A 42 -5.68 2.13 2.55
C LEU A 42 -4.21 2.18 2.97
N THR A 43 -3.77 3.27 3.60
CA THR A 43 -2.40 3.38 4.13
C THR A 43 -2.11 2.30 5.16
N GLU A 44 -3.02 2.10 6.12
CA GLU A 44 -2.90 1.06 7.13
C GLU A 44 -2.86 -0.34 6.50
N LEU A 45 -3.76 -0.62 5.55
CA LEU A 45 -3.81 -1.90 4.86
C LEU A 45 -2.51 -2.20 4.10
N ILE A 46 -1.99 -1.24 3.33
CA ILE A 46 -0.73 -1.39 2.59
C ILE A 46 0.42 -1.71 3.56
N GLN A 47 0.49 -1.01 4.70
CA GLN A 47 1.55 -1.21 5.70
C GLN A 47 1.43 -2.56 6.42
N LEU A 48 0.22 -3.01 6.75
CA LEU A 48 -0.03 -4.34 7.33
C LEU A 48 0.38 -5.47 6.38
N CYS A 49 0.29 -5.23 5.07
CA CYS A 49 0.71 -6.14 4.01
C CYS A 49 2.16 -5.91 3.53
N GLY A 50 3.01 -5.28 4.36
CA GLY A 50 4.45 -5.13 4.11
C GLY A 50 4.85 -3.99 3.17
N GLY A 51 3.90 -3.20 2.67
CA GLY A 51 4.16 -2.10 1.74
C GLY A 51 4.65 -0.82 2.41
N THR A 52 5.33 0.02 1.63
CA THR A 52 5.80 1.34 2.07
C THR A 52 4.90 2.45 1.54
N VAL A 53 4.38 3.30 2.42
CA VAL A 53 3.61 4.50 2.04
C VAL A 53 4.41 5.77 2.31
N CYS A 54 4.57 6.61 1.28
CA CYS A 54 5.23 7.91 1.36
C CYS A 54 4.23 9.06 1.49
N ARG A 55 4.69 10.19 2.04
CA ARG A 55 3.84 11.37 2.30
C ARG A 55 3.71 12.32 1.12
N SER A 56 4.50 12.10 0.07
CA SER A 56 4.56 13.00 -1.08
C SER A 56 4.62 12.22 -2.39
N VAL A 57 3.80 12.64 -3.35
CA VAL A 57 3.78 12.14 -4.73
C VAL A 57 5.17 12.14 -5.37
N ARG A 58 6.04 13.09 -4.99
CA ARG A 58 7.41 13.17 -5.54
C ARG A 58 8.30 11.97 -5.20
N GLN A 59 7.96 11.24 -4.14
CA GLN A 59 8.70 10.07 -3.68
C GLN A 59 8.05 8.76 -4.15
N ALA A 60 6.90 8.85 -4.82
CA ALA A 60 6.10 7.70 -5.17
C ALA A 60 6.60 7.05 -6.46
N GLY A 61 6.77 5.73 -6.43
CA GLY A 61 6.83 4.92 -7.65
C GLY A 61 5.44 4.46 -8.10
N ILE A 62 4.48 4.42 -7.17
CA ILE A 62 3.07 4.11 -7.44
C ILE A 62 2.18 5.13 -6.72
N CYS A 63 1.22 5.70 -7.43
CA CYS A 63 0.14 6.51 -6.88
C CYS A 63 -1.15 5.67 -6.87
N ILE A 64 -1.81 5.58 -5.72
CA ILE A 64 -3.06 4.84 -5.52
C ILE A 64 -4.22 5.83 -5.42
N GLY A 65 -5.24 5.64 -6.27
CA GLY A 65 -6.40 6.51 -6.41
C GLY A 65 -6.14 7.74 -7.31
N GLU A 66 -7.22 8.38 -7.75
CA GLU A 66 -7.16 9.54 -8.63
C GLU A 66 -6.36 10.70 -8.00
N TYR A 67 -5.43 11.26 -8.77
CA TYR A 67 -4.63 12.40 -8.35
C TYR A 67 -4.36 13.35 -9.52
N ASN A 68 -4.89 14.57 -9.43
CA ASN A 68 -4.85 15.58 -10.49
C ASN A 68 -3.54 16.38 -10.57
N GLY A 69 -2.59 16.13 -9.66
CA GLY A 69 -1.31 16.84 -9.66
C GLY A 69 -0.26 16.18 -10.54
N LYS A 70 0.86 16.89 -10.77
CA LYS A 70 2.01 16.33 -11.49
C LYS A 70 2.64 15.18 -10.71
N LYS A 71 2.95 14.10 -11.42
CA LYS A 71 3.56 12.87 -10.90
C LYS A 71 5.00 12.75 -11.43
N PRO A 72 5.92 12.06 -10.72
CA PRO A 72 7.25 11.78 -11.23
C PRO A 72 7.21 10.99 -12.55
N GLU A 73 8.19 11.24 -13.42
CA GLU A 73 8.37 10.42 -14.61
C GLU A 73 8.64 8.97 -14.21
N GLY A 74 7.99 8.01 -14.90
CA GLY A 74 8.09 6.59 -14.59
C GLY A 74 7.25 6.12 -13.38
N SER A 75 6.57 7.02 -12.67
CA SER A 75 5.58 6.61 -11.66
C SER A 75 4.32 6.05 -12.32
N ARG A 76 3.69 5.06 -11.68
CA ARG A 76 2.43 4.45 -12.11
C ARG A 76 1.26 5.00 -11.32
N SER A 77 0.12 5.19 -11.96
CA SER A 77 -1.13 5.52 -11.28
C SER A 77 -2.05 4.32 -11.34
N LEU A 78 -2.49 3.82 -10.19
CA LEU A 78 -3.37 2.67 -10.07
C LEU A 78 -4.61 3.05 -9.26
N SER A 79 -5.73 2.40 -9.54
CA SER A 79 -6.93 2.52 -8.72
C SER A 79 -6.73 1.86 -7.35
N GLU A 80 -7.54 2.28 -6.39
CA GLU A 80 -7.64 1.67 -5.05
C GLU A 80 -7.93 0.17 -5.14
N GLN A 81 -8.65 -0.24 -6.19
CA GLN A 81 -9.05 -1.62 -6.41
C GLN A 81 -7.86 -2.58 -6.55
N TRP A 82 -6.71 -2.11 -7.07
CA TRP A 82 -5.52 -2.95 -7.16
C TRP A 82 -5.04 -3.44 -5.78
N VAL A 83 -5.08 -2.54 -4.79
CA VAL A 83 -4.71 -2.87 -3.41
C VAL A 83 -5.74 -3.83 -2.82
N LEU A 84 -7.03 -3.52 -2.98
CA LEU A 84 -8.12 -4.31 -2.40
C LEU A 84 -8.14 -5.73 -2.96
N ASP A 85 -8.11 -5.88 -4.29
CA ASP A 85 -8.15 -7.17 -4.94
C ASP A 85 -6.91 -7.99 -4.64
N SER A 86 -5.72 -7.37 -4.65
CA SER A 86 -4.47 -8.09 -4.31
C SER A 86 -4.53 -8.68 -2.91
N VAL A 87 -5.06 -7.92 -1.94
CA VAL A 87 -5.27 -8.41 -0.57
C VAL A 87 -6.35 -9.47 -0.52
N THR A 88 -7.51 -9.26 -1.16
CA THR A 88 -8.61 -10.24 -1.19
C THR A 88 -8.18 -11.58 -1.78
N HIS A 89 -7.35 -11.56 -2.82
CA HIS A 89 -6.83 -12.76 -3.46
C HIS A 89 -5.54 -13.30 -2.84
N LEU A 90 -4.97 -12.59 -1.85
CA LEU A 90 -3.68 -12.93 -1.23
C LEU A 90 -2.59 -13.18 -2.29
N THR A 91 -2.56 -12.32 -3.31
CA THR A 91 -1.62 -12.42 -4.44
C THR A 91 -1.40 -11.05 -5.07
N LEU A 92 -0.19 -10.78 -5.53
CA LEU A 92 0.15 -9.51 -6.15
C LEU A 92 -0.39 -9.51 -7.58
N LEU A 93 -1.46 -8.74 -7.82
CA LEU A 93 -2.09 -8.72 -9.14
C LEU A 93 -1.30 -7.83 -10.14
N PRO A 94 -1.34 -8.16 -11.44
CA PRO A 94 -0.77 -7.31 -12.49
C PRO A 94 -1.41 -5.92 -12.50
N TYR A 95 -0.66 -4.90 -12.93
CA TYR A 95 -1.11 -3.50 -12.87
C TYR A 95 -2.10 -3.13 -13.97
N GLU A 96 -2.06 -3.81 -15.11
CA GLU A 96 -2.62 -3.37 -16.40
C GLU A 96 -4.13 -3.08 -16.31
N ASN A 97 -4.86 -3.87 -15.51
CA ASN A 97 -6.32 -3.73 -15.33
C ASN A 97 -6.71 -2.63 -14.33
N TYR A 98 -5.73 -1.99 -13.70
CA TYR A 98 -5.93 -1.03 -12.63
C TYR A 98 -5.32 0.33 -12.92
N VAL A 99 -4.67 0.51 -14.08
CA VAL A 99 -4.05 1.78 -14.45
C VAL A 99 -5.10 2.89 -14.55
N LEU A 100 -4.83 4.01 -13.90
CA LEU A 100 -5.59 5.25 -14.02
C LEU A 100 -4.89 6.19 -15.01
N GLU A 101 -5.68 6.94 -15.78
CA GLU A 101 -5.19 7.99 -16.68
C GLU A 101 -4.55 9.18 -15.92
#